data_AF-A0A733H9Y7-F1
#
_entry.id   AF-A0A733H9Y7-F1
#
_cell.length_a   1.000
_cell.length_b   1.000
_cell.length_c   1.000
_cell.angle_alpha   90.00
_cell.angle_beta   90.00
_cell.angle_gamma   90.00
#
_symmetry.space_group_name_H-M   'P 1'
#
loop_
_entity.id
_entity.type
_entity.pdbx_description
1 polymer ?
#
loop_
_entity_poly.entity_id
_entity_poly.type
_entity_poly.pdbx_seq_one_letter_code
_entity_poly.pdbx_strand_id
1 'polypeptide(L)'
;MEYSTLFSFAIVTLSQTISIGPGVALVINNAFSQGLKSSIKTSIYIRAGEAIVMVISLFTLSSTSSIEQHFYIIKILGGSYLIYIGVMGLIN
;
A
#
# COMPACT_ATOMS: atom_id res chain seq x y z
N MET A 1 -23.70 -10.08 6.22
CA MET A 1 -22.95 -9.67 5.00
C MET A 1 -23.48 -10.50 3.85
N GLU A 2 -23.96 -9.89 2.77
CA GLU A 2 -24.43 -10.64 1.58
C GLU A 2 -23.28 -11.38 0.91
N TYR A 3 -23.52 -12.57 0.36
CA TYR A 3 -22.52 -13.33 -0.41
C TYR A 3 -21.91 -12.51 -1.56
N SER A 4 -22.69 -11.61 -2.17
CA SER A 4 -22.23 -10.66 -3.18
C SER A 4 -21.11 -9.74 -2.69
N THR A 5 -21.19 -9.25 -1.45
CA THR A 5 -20.16 -8.37 -0.86
C THR A 5 -18.86 -9.11 -0.57
N LEU A 6 -18.93 -10.35 -0.10
CA LEU A 6 -17.74 -11.19 0.13
C LEU A 6 -17.02 -11.50 -1.20
N PHE A 7 -17.78 -11.82 -2.25
CA PHE A 7 -17.23 -12.11 -3.57
C PHE A 7 -16.56 -10.87 -4.19
N SER A 8 -17.21 -9.71 -4.09
CA SER A 8 -16.64 -8.44 -4.55
C SER A 8 -15.37 -8.08 -3.78
N PHE A 9 -15.36 -8.25 -2.46
CA PHE A 9 -14.18 -8.01 -1.63
C PHE A 9 -13.02 -8.96 -2.00
N ALA A 10 -13.30 -10.24 -2.22
CA ALA A 10 -12.29 -11.22 -2.63
C ALA A 10 -11.66 -10.86 -3.98
N ILE A 11 -12.45 -10.45 -4.97
CA ILE A 11 -11.95 -10.01 -6.28
C ILE A 11 -11.07 -8.76 -6.15
N VAL A 12 -11.54 -7.75 -5.41
CA VAL A 12 -10.79 -6.49 -5.21
C VAL A 12 -9.46 -6.76 -4.51
N THR A 13 -9.47 -7.56 -3.44
CA THR A 13 -8.25 -7.90 -2.70
C THR A 13 -7.27 -8.77 -3.50
N LEU A 14 -7.77 -9.70 -4.33
CA LEU A 14 -6.93 -10.46 -5.26
C LEU A 14 -6.29 -9.56 -6.33
N SER A 15 -7.08 -8.67 -6.96
CA SER A 15 -6.57 -7.73 -7.94
C SER A 15 -5.47 -6.83 -7.35
N GLN A 16 -5.68 -6.37 -6.12
CA GLN A 16 -4.71 -5.54 -5.38
C GLN A 16 -3.44 -6.32 -5.00
N THR A 17 -3.54 -7.63 -4.79
CA THR A 17 -2.39 -8.52 -4.51
C THR A 17 -1.57 -8.79 -5.78
N ILE A 18 -2.23 -8.92 -6.94
CA ILE A 18 -1.57 -9.13 -8.24
C ILE A 18 -0.85 -7.85 -8.70
N SER A 19 -1.34 -6.68 -8.30
CA SER A 19 -0.71 -5.41 -8.64
C SER A 19 0.64 -5.27 -7.92
N ILE A 20 1.73 -5.37 -8.69
CA ILE A 20 3.09 -5.15 -8.18
C ILE A 20 3.23 -3.66 -7.84
N GLY A 21 2.99 -3.34 -6.57
CA GLY A 21 3.20 -1.99 -6.03
C GLY A 21 4.67 -1.71 -5.70
N PRO A 22 5.00 -0.46 -5.35
CA PRO A 22 6.36 -0.04 -4.99
C PRO A 22 6.94 -0.84 -3.80
N GLY A 23 6.10 -1.26 -2.84
CA GLY A 23 6.53 -2.11 -1.74
C GLY A 23 6.96 -3.51 -2.18
N VAL A 24 6.23 -4.12 -3.13
CA VAL A 24 6.58 -5.44 -3.68
C VAL A 24 7.82 -5.35 -4.57
N ALA A 25 7.93 -4.30 -5.38
CA ALA A 25 9.13 -4.02 -6.18
C ALA A 25 10.39 -3.86 -5.32
N LEU A 26 10.30 -3.17 -4.17
CA LEU A 26 11.40 -3.05 -3.21
C LEU A 26 11.81 -4.39 -2.61
N VAL A 27 10.85 -5.25 -2.24
CA VAL A 27 11.13 -6.60 -1.69
C VAL A 27 11.85 -7.45 -2.75
N ILE A 28 11.41 -7.39 -4.00
CA ILE A 28 12.05 -8.09 -5.13
C ILE A 28 13.46 -7.55 -5.36
N ASN A 29 13.64 -6.23 -5.40
CA ASN A 29 14.96 -5.60 -5.57
C ASN A 29 15.92 -6.02 -4.43
N ASN A 30 15.46 -6.00 -3.18
CA ASN A 30 16.26 -6.48 -2.05
C ASN A 30 16.57 -7.99 -2.12
N ALA A 31 15.69 -8.80 -2.72
CA ALA A 31 15.97 -10.22 -2.95
C ALA A 31 17.12 -10.41 -3.95
N PHE A 32 17.13 -9.61 -5.02
CA PHE A 32 18.18 -9.65 -6.04
C PHE A 32 19.51 -9.03 -5.58
N SER A 33 19.48 -7.95 -4.79
CA SER A 33 20.70 -7.26 -4.35
C SER A 33 21.32 -7.81 -3.06
N GLN A 34 20.51 -8.24 -2.09
CA GLN A 34 20.98 -8.65 -0.75
C GLN A 34 20.59 -10.08 -0.38
N GLY A 35 19.94 -10.81 -1.29
CA GLY A 35 19.52 -12.19 -1.09
C GLY A 35 18.19 -12.36 -0.34
N LEU A 36 17.66 -13.58 -0.40
CA LEU A 36 16.32 -13.93 0.07
C LEU A 36 16.08 -13.63 1.56
N LYS A 37 17.11 -13.83 2.41
CA LYS A 37 17.02 -13.57 3.86
C LYS A 37 16.80 -12.09 4.19
N SER A 38 17.41 -11.18 3.42
CA SER A 38 17.21 -9.73 3.59
C SER A 38 15.81 -9.33 3.13
N SER A 39 15.37 -9.89 1.99
CA SER A 39 14.04 -9.66 1.43
C SER A 39 12.89 -10.07 2.36
N ILE A 40 12.99 -11.22 3.05
CA ILE A 40 11.98 -11.64 4.05
C ILE A 40 11.87 -10.62 5.18
N LYS A 41 13.01 -10.13 5.70
CA LYS A 41 13.00 -9.07 6.73
C LYS A 41 12.33 -7.81 6.20
N THR A 42 12.70 -7.35 5.00
CA THR A 42 12.08 -6.17 4.37
C THR A 42 10.56 -6.33 4.22
N SER A 43 10.10 -7.50 3.79
CA SER A 43 8.67 -7.80 3.66
C SER A 43 7.94 -7.70 5.01
N ILE A 44 8.51 -8.27 6.07
CA ILE A 44 7.94 -8.20 7.44
C ILE A 44 7.83 -6.76 7.91
N TYR A 45 8.88 -5.95 7.73
CA TYR A 45 8.84 -4.54 8.15
C TYR A 45 7.80 -3.72 7.37
N ILE A 46 7.66 -3.96 6.06
CA ILE A 46 6.63 -3.30 5.24
C ILE A 46 5.22 -3.66 5.75
N ARG A 47 4.95 -4.94 6.00
CA ARG A 47 3.62 -5.37 6.47
C ARG A 47 3.31 -4.90 7.89
N ALA A 48 4.31 -4.84 8.77
CA ALA A 48 4.15 -4.25 10.09
C ALA A 48 3.80 -2.75 10.01
N GLY A 49 4.48 -2.00 9.13
CA GLY A 49 4.17 -0.60 8.87
C GLY A 49 2.75 -0.39 8.34
N GLU A 50 2.34 -1.21 7.36
CA GLU A 50 0.96 -1.17 6.83
C GLU A 50 -0.08 -1.47 7.90
N ALA A 51 0.17 -2.43 8.79
CA ALA A 51 -0.74 -2.74 9.90
C ALA A 51 -0.94 -1.54 10.84
N ILE A 52 0.14 -0.84 11.19
CA ILE A 52 0.08 0.37 12.01
C ILE A 52 -0.74 1.46 11.31
N VAL A 53 -0.47 1.71 10.02
CA VAL A 53 -1.23 2.68 9.22
C VAL A 53 -2.71 2.30 9.14
N MET A 54 -3.04 1.01 9.00
CA MET A 54 -4.41 0.52 9.02
C MET A 54 -5.10 0.84 10.34
N VAL A 55 -4.45 0.58 11.48
CA VAL A 55 -5.00 0.87 12.82
C VAL A 55 -5.26 2.37 12.98
N ILE A 56 -4.32 3.22 12.58
CA ILE A 56 -4.47 4.69 12.63
C ILE A 56 -5.62 5.12 11.71
N SER A 57 -5.74 4.52 10.52
CA SER A 57 -6.81 4.84 9.57
C SER A 57 -8.17 4.49 10.12
N LEU A 58 -8.33 3.33 10.78
CA LEU A 58 -9.56 2.93 11.45
C LEU A 58 -9.95 3.89 12.58
N PHE A 59 -8.97 4.37 13.35
CA PHE A 59 -9.18 5.35 14.41
C PHE A 59 -9.53 6.75 13.87
N THR A 60 -8.96 7.12 12.73
CA THR A 60 -9.24 8.39 12.06
C THR A 60 -10.64 8.36 11.42
N LEU A 61 -11.05 7.22 10.85
CA LEU A 61 -12.40 7.00 10.32
C LEU A 61 -13.49 7.10 11.41
N SER A 62 -13.21 6.65 12.64
CA SER A 62 -14.16 6.77 13.75
C SER A 62 -14.29 8.20 14.30
N SER A 63 -13.26 9.04 14.11
CA SER A 63 -13.31 10.48 14.40
C SER A 63 -13.98 11.24 13.26
N THR A 64 -15.32 11.17 13.20
CA THR A 64 -16.16 11.91 12.25
C THR A 64 -16.11 13.42 12.55
N SER A 65 -15.16 14.13 11.95
CA SER A 65 -15.16 15.60 11.92
C SER A 65 -14.39 16.10 10.69
N SER A 66 -15.12 16.61 9.70
CA SER A 66 -14.69 17.52 8.62
C SER A 66 -13.29 17.32 8.01
N ILE A 67 -12.90 16.07 7.72
CA ILE A 67 -11.58 15.74 7.16
C ILE A 67 -11.52 15.82 5.62
N GLU A 68 -12.67 15.97 4.95
CA GLU A 68 -12.83 15.78 3.50
C GLU A 68 -11.85 16.61 2.65
N GLN A 69 -11.64 17.88 3.01
CA GLN A 69 -10.70 18.76 2.29
C GLN A 69 -9.23 18.38 2.52
N HIS A 70 -8.86 17.97 3.73
CA HIS A 70 -7.49 17.55 4.05
C HIS A 70 -7.17 16.21 3.39
N PHE A 71 -8.14 15.29 3.31
CA PHE A 71 -7.99 14.00 2.66
C PHE A 71 -7.72 14.14 1.15
N TYR A 72 -8.37 15.12 0.51
CA TYR A 72 -8.16 15.38 -0.92
C TYR A 72 -6.72 15.82 -1.23
N ILE A 73 -6.15 16.70 -0.40
CA ILE A 73 -4.75 17.15 -0.55
C ILE A 73 -3.78 15.99 -0.37
N ILE A 74 -3.96 15.18 0.68
CA ILE A 74 -3.14 14.00 0.94
C ILE A 74 -3.23 13.01 -0.22
N LYS A 75 -4.41 12.82 -0.79
CA LYS A 75 -4.64 11.91 -1.92
C LYS A 75 -3.92 12.39 -3.18
N ILE A 76 -3.94 13.69 -3.47
CA ILE A 76 -3.19 14.27 -4.59
C ILE A 76 -1.69 14.13 -4.37
N LEU A 77 -1.18 14.49 -3.19
CA LEU A 77 0.25 14.40 -2.86
C LEU A 77 0.76 12.95 -2.87
N GLY A 78 -0.01 12.01 -2.32
CA GLY A 78 0.32 10.59 -2.34
C GLY A 78 0.29 10.02 -3.75
N GLY A 79 -0.73 10.38 -4.55
CA GLY A 79 -0.84 9.96 -5.94
C GLY A 79 0.29 10.49 -6.81
N SER A 80 0.63 11.77 -6.69
CA SER A 80 1.74 12.38 -7.43
C SER A 80 3.09 11.80 -7.02
N TYR A 81 3.30 11.49 -5.74
CA TYR A 81 4.49 10.79 -5.27
C TYR A 81 4.64 9.39 -5.89
N LEU A 82 3.54 8.64 -6.05
CA LEU A 82 3.58 7.35 -6.73
C LEU A 82 3.92 7.47 -8.21
N ILE A 83 3.43 8.51 -8.89
CA ILE A 83 3.82 8.80 -10.28
C ILE A 83 5.32 9.11 -10.36
N TYR A 84 5.84 9.95 -9.45
CA TYR A 84 7.26 10.28 -9.38
C TYR A 84 8.13 9.02 -9.19
N ILE A 85 7.78 8.15 -8.23
CA ILE A 85 8.49 6.89 -8.00
C ILE A 85 8.40 5.98 -9.23
N GLY A 86 7.24 5.91 -9.89
CA GLY A 86 7.06 5.11 -11.11
C GLY A 86 7.93 5.60 -12.27
N VAL A 87 8.01 6.92 -12.49
CA VAL A 87 8.88 7.51 -13.51
C VAL A 87 10.35 7.30 -13.16
N MET A 88 10.73 7.53 -11.90
CA MET A 88 12.13 7.37 -11.47
C MET A 88 12.59 5.92 -11.53
N GLY A 89 11.73 4.96 -11.20
CA GLY A 89 12.02 3.53 -11.34
C GLY A 89 12.04 3.02 -12.78
N LEU A 90 11.54 3.80 -13.75
CA LEU A 90 11.67 3.47 -15.19
C LEU A 90 12.96 4.03 -15.79
N ILE A 91 13.43 5.17 -15.29
CA ILE A 91 14.61 5.88 -15.81
C ILE A 91 15.92 5.31 -15.22
N ASN A 92 15.88 4.77 -14.01
CA ASN A 92 17.06 4.37 -13.23
C ASN A 92 17.18 2.85 -13.07
#